data_AF-A0A957EJW3-F1
#
_entry.id   AF-A0A957EJW3-F1
#
_cell.length_a   1.000
_cell.length_b   1.000
_cell.length_c   1.000
_cell.angle_alpha   90.00
_cell.angle_beta   90.00
_cell.angle_gamma   90.00
#
_symmetry.space_group_name_H-M   'P 1'
#
loop_
_entity.id
_entity.type
_entity.pdbx_description
1 polymer ?
#
loop_
_entity_poly.entity_id
_entity_poly.type
_entity_poly.pdbx_seq_one_letter_code
_entity_poly.pdbx_strand_id
1 'polypeptide(L)' 'MQEDENVIVINQYVRIPLAELQFRFSTSSGPGGQHVNRSATRVTLLFDVANSPSLPEAARARLLA' A
#
# COMPACT_ATOMS: atom_id res chain seq x y z
N MET A 1 -10.18 21.97 2.08
CA MET A 1 -9.12 21.89 1.05
C MET A 1 -7.99 21.01 1.57
N GLN A 2 -8.27 19.72 1.80
CA GLN A 2 -7.32 18.78 2.40
C GLN A 2 -7.62 17.37 1.85
N GLU A 3 -7.52 17.21 0.53
CA GLU A 3 -7.67 15.92 -0.14
C GLU A 3 -6.31 15.33 -0.56
N ASP A 4 -5.28 16.17 -0.69
CA ASP A 4 -3.97 15.74 -1.20
C ASP A 4 -3.16 14.88 -0.20
N GLU A 5 -3.47 14.93 1.10
CA GLU A 5 -2.77 14.10 2.11
C GLU A 5 -3.08 12.60 1.97
N ASN A 6 -4.16 12.25 1.28
CA ASN A 6 -4.60 10.86 1.12
C ASN A 6 -4.35 10.30 -0.29
N VAL A 7 -3.39 10.83 -1.03
CA VAL A 7 -3.07 10.38 -2.39
C VAL A 7 -1.57 10.19 -2.58
N ILE A 8 -1.18 9.03 -3.10
CA ILE A 8 0.19 8.78 -3.56
C ILE A 8 0.30 9.22 -5.02
N VAL A 9 1.13 10.22 -5.27
CA VAL A 9 1.41 10.71 -6.63
C VAL A 9 2.59 9.93 -7.20
N ILE A 10 2.38 9.23 -8.32
CA ILE A 10 3.43 8.51 -9.03
C ILE A 10 4.04 9.41 -10.10
N ASN A 11 3.18 10.05 -10.90
CA ASN A 11 3.55 11.04 -11.91
C ASN A 11 2.36 11.96 -12.20
N GLN A 12 2.50 12.84 -13.20
CA GLN A 12 1.46 13.80 -13.61
C GLN A 12 0.13 13.17 -14.08
N TYR A 13 0.13 11.88 -14.44
CA TYR A 13 -1.04 11.16 -14.95
C TYR A 13 -1.58 10.11 -13.99
N VAL A 14 -0.77 9.63 -13.04
CA VAL A 14 -1.10 8.53 -12.13
C VAL A 14 -1.01 9.02 -10.69
N ARG A 15 -2.18 9.04 -10.04
CA ARG A 15 -2.38 9.41 -8.64
C ARG A 15 -3.25 8.34 -7.99
N ILE A 16 -2.75 7.67 -6.95
CA ILE A 16 -3.41 6.55 -6.30
C ILE A 16 -3.92 7.00 -4.92
N PRO A 17 -5.23 7.18 -4.74
CA PRO A 17 -5.84 7.35 -3.42
C PRO A 17 -5.42 6.26 -2.44
N LEU A 18 -5.15 6.63 -1.19
CA LEU A 18 -4.83 5.68 -0.11
C LEU A 18 -5.97 4.69 0.14
N ALA A 19 -7.21 5.04 -0.22
CA ALA A 19 -8.36 4.15 -0.13
C ALA A 19 -8.25 2.90 -1.03
N GLU A 20 -7.40 2.94 -2.07
CA GLU A 20 -7.10 1.76 -2.90
C GLU A 20 -6.03 0.84 -2.28
N LEU A 21 -5.38 1.29 -1.21
CA LEU A 21 -4.26 0.59 -0.59
C LEU A 21 -4.69 0.01 0.75
N GLN A 22 -4.42 -1.28 0.95
CA GLN A 22 -4.67 -1.94 2.23
C GLN A 22 -3.35 -2.16 2.96
N PHE A 23 -3.26 -1.65 4.19
CA PHE A 23 -2.08 -1.79 5.02
C PHE A 23 -2.33 -2.81 6.13
N ARG A 24 -1.43 -3.79 6.25
CA ARG A 24 -1.43 -4.79 7.32
C ARG A 24 -0.14 -4.64 8.13
N PHE A 25 -0.31 -4.30 9.40
CA PHE A 25 0.79 -4.17 10.35
C PHE A 25 0.96 -5.49 11.08
N SER A 26 2.17 -6.06 11.04
CA SER A 26 2.48 -7.30 11.75
C SER A 26 3.66 -7.09 12.69
N THR A 27 3.57 -7.70 13.86
CA THR A 27 4.72 -7.80 14.76
C THR A 27 5.59 -8.95 14.28
N SER A 28 6.91 -8.74 14.24
CA SER A 28 7.84 -9.85 13.99
C SER A 28 7.79 -10.79 15.20
N SER A 29 7.00 -11.86 15.13
CA SER A 29 6.89 -12.87 16.19
C SER A 29 7.95 -13.95 15.94
N GLY A 30 9.20 -13.68 16.30
CA GLY A 30 10.18 -14.77 16.49
C GLY A 30 9.87 -15.52 17.78
N PRO A 31 9.93 -16.87 17.82
CA PRO A 31 9.73 -17.62 19.05
C PRO A 31 10.90 -17.34 20.00
N GLY A 32 10.62 -16.59 21.05
CA GLY A 32 11.59 -16.19 22.06
C GLY A 32 10.88 -15.40 23.13
N GLY A 33 10.52 -16.08 24.23
CA GLY A 33 10.04 -15.43 25.43
C GLY A 33 11.06 -14.40 25.93
N GLN A 34 10.54 -13.45 26.71
CA GLN A 34 11.25 -12.36 27.38
C GLN A 34 11.25 -11.01 26.63
N HIS A 35 10.27 -10.19 27.05
CA HIS A 35 10.30 -8.73 27.16
C HIS A 35 10.61 -7.91 25.90
N VAL A 36 9.68 -7.84 24.94
CA VAL A 36 9.76 -6.88 23.84
C VAL A 36 8.47 -6.07 23.74
N ASN A 37 8.51 -4.82 24.20
CA ASN A 37 7.60 -3.76 23.75
C ASN A 37 7.85 -3.57 22.24
N ARG A 38 7.21 -4.39 21.40
CA ARG A 38 7.49 -4.44 19.97
C ARG A 38 6.49 -3.55 19.23
N SER A 39 6.90 -2.32 18.91
CA SER A 39 6.26 -1.55 17.84
C SER A 39 6.10 -2.43 16.60
N ALA A 40 4.98 -2.34 15.90
CA ALA A 40 4.74 -3.09 14.68
C ALA A 40 5.75 -2.64 13.59
N THR A 41 6.92 -3.29 13.53
CA THR A 41 8.02 -2.90 12.64
C THR A 41 7.85 -3.38 11.20
N ARG A 42 6.90 -4.29 10.93
CA ARG A 42 6.63 -4.79 9.58
C ARG A 42 5.25 -4.32 9.11
N VAL A 43 5.23 -3.75 7.91
CA VAL A 43 4.01 -3.33 7.21
C VAL A 43 3.97 -4.06 5.88
N THR A 44 2.81 -4.61 5.55
CA THR A 44 2.49 -5.16 4.24
C THR A 44 1.44 -4.28 3.59
N LEU A 45 1.72 -3.81 2.38
CA LEU A 45 0.80 -3.03 1.56
C LEU A 45 0.26 -3.95 0.46
N LEU A 46 -1.06 -4.05 0.35
CA LEU A 46 -1.75 -4.74 -0.73
C LEU A 46 -2.41 -3.70 -1.62
N PHE A 47 -2.28 -3.89 -2.93
CA PHE A 47 -2.85 -3.01 -3.94
C PHE A 47 -3.42 -3.86 -5.07
N ASP A 48 -4.72 -3.70 -5.35
CA ASP A 48 -5.39 -4.40 -6.44
C ASP A 48 -5.18 -3.67 -7.77
N VAL A 49 -4.08 -4.01 -8.44
CA VAL A 49 -3.70 -3.45 -9.74
C VAL A 49 -4.76 -3.72 -10.81
N ALA A 50 -5.42 -4.89 -10.77
CA ALA A 50 -6.35 -5.31 -11.81
C ALA A 50 -7.62 -4.46 -11.81
N ASN A 51 -8.12 -4.11 -10.63
CA ASN A 51 -9.34 -3.33 -10.46
C ASN A 51 -9.09 -1.85 -10.13
N SER A 52 -7.84 -1.37 -10.16
CA SER A 52 -7.52 0.02 -9.83
C SER A 52 -8.08 1.01 -10.87
N PRO A 53 -8.99 1.93 -10.49
CA PRO A 53 -9.48 2.98 -11.37
C PRO A 53 -8.41 4.04 -11.66
N SER A 54 -7.42 4.20 -10.77
CA SER A 54 -6.35 5.18 -10.90
C SER A 54 -5.23 4.79 -11.87
N LEU A 55 -5.20 3.54 -12.32
CA LEU A 55 -4.25 3.08 -13.33
C LEU A 55 -4.88 3.09 -14.73
N PRO A 56 -4.23 3.70 -15.74
CA PRO A 56 -4.64 3.55 -17.13
C PRO A 56 -4.57 2.09 -17.59
N GLU A 57 -5.42 1.71 -18.55
CA GLU A 57 -5.48 0.34 -19.07
C GLU A 57 -4.12 -0.17 -19.57
N ALA A 58 -3.39 0.65 -20.32
CA ALA A 58 -2.06 0.32 -20.80
C ALA A 58 -1.05 0.07 -19.66
N ALA A 59 -1.20 0.74 -18.52
CA ALA A 59 -0.36 0.52 -17.34
C ALA A 59 -0.76 -0.78 -16.62
N ARG A 60 -2.06 -1.04 -16.44
CA ARG A 60 -2.57 -2.30 -15.88
C ARG A 60 -2.10 -3.51 -16.69
N ALA A 61 -2.24 -3.44 -18.02
CA ALA A 61 -1.82 -4.52 -18.91
C ALA A 61 -0.31 -4.84 -18.77
N ARG A 62 0.53 -3.84 -18.53
CA ARG A 62 1.98 -4.03 -18.32
C ARG A 62 2.33 -4.60 -16.94
N LEU A 63 1.53 -4.28 -15.91
CA LEU A 63 1.76 -4.75 -14.55
C LEU A 63 1.22 -6.17 -14.31
N LEU A 64 0.27 -6.61 -15.14
CA LEU A 64 -0.35 -7.95 -15.07
C LEU A 64 0.26 -8.96 -16.06
N ALA A 65 1.12 -8.52 -16.98
CA ALA A 65 1.85 -9.37 -17.92
C ALA A 65 3.08 -10.01 -17.26
#